data_AF-A0A8T4LP07-F1
#
_entry.id   AF-A0A8T4LP07-F1
#
_cell.length_a   1.000
_cell.length_b   1.000
_cell.length_c   1.000
_cell.angle_alpha   90.00
_cell.angle_beta   90.00
_cell.angle_gamma   90.00
#
_symmetry.space_group_name_H-M   'P 1'
#
loop_
_entity.id
_entity.type
_entity.pdbx_description
1 polymer ?
#
loop_
_entity_poly.entity_id
_entity_poly.type
_entity_poly.pdbx_seq_one_letter_code
_entity_poly.pdbx_strand_id
1 'polypeptide(L)'
;MASGIEVLLSNIRDTLINIYPILSVILIILSGIVYGMSQTQPAEQRGKWQTTAIGLLVGGIVIAAIGFSADKIFEVGKTLGPT
;
A
#
# COMPACT_ATOMS: atom_id res chain seq x y z
N MET A 1 -21.46 -25.70 3.40
CA MET A 1 -20.33 -25.45 4.33
C MET A 1 -19.17 -24.97 3.49
N ALA A 2 -18.66 -23.77 3.75
CA ALA A 2 -17.51 -23.24 3.01
C ALA A 2 -16.32 -24.18 3.14
N SER A 3 -15.60 -24.43 2.05
CA SER A 3 -14.40 -25.26 2.10
C SER A 3 -13.33 -24.61 3.00
N GLY A 4 -12.45 -25.40 3.61
CA GLY A 4 -11.34 -24.85 4.41
C GLY A 4 -10.44 -23.88 3.63
N ILE A 5 -10.41 -24.00 2.30
CA ILE A 5 -9.71 -23.11 1.38
C ILE A 5 -10.42 -21.75 1.27
N GLU A 6 -11.75 -21.72 1.19
CA GLU A 6 -12.53 -20.46 1.16
C GLU A 6 -12.31 -19.64 2.44
N VAL A 7 -12.25 -20.31 3.60
CA VAL A 7 -11.98 -19.65 4.89
C VAL A 7 -10.57 -19.06 4.92
N LEU A 8 -9.56 -19.81 4.46
CA LEU A 8 -8.19 -19.33 4.38
C LEU A 8 -8.09 -18.08 3.48
N LEU A 9 -8.71 -18.14 2.29
CA LEU A 9 -8.71 -17.02 1.34
C LEU A 9 -9.43 -15.78 1.89
N SER A 10 -10.54 -15.97 2.61
CA SER A 10 -11.23 -14.86 3.29
C SER A 10 -10.33 -14.22 4.34
N ASN A 11 -9.65 -15.01 5.16
CA ASN A 11 -8.76 -14.49 6.21
C ASN A 11 -7.56 -13.73 5.64
N ILE A 12 -6.95 -14.24 4.56
CA ILE A 12 -5.85 -13.55 3.85
C ILE A 12 -6.35 -12.21 3.31
N ARG A 13 -7.52 -12.22 2.65
CA ARG A 13 -8.15 -11.02 2.11
C ARG A 13 -8.39 -9.99 3.21
N ASP A 14 -9.05 -10.37 4.30
CA ASP A 14 -9.39 -9.45 5.38
C ASP A 14 -8.11 -8.89 6.04
N THR A 15 -7.07 -9.70 6.15
CA THR A 15 -5.76 -9.24 6.61
C THR A 15 -5.15 -8.20 5.66
N LEU A 16 -5.16 -8.46 4.34
CA LEU A 16 -4.60 -7.54 3.35
C LEU A 16 -5.36 -6.22 3.28
N ILE A 17 -6.70 -6.25 3.37
CA ILE A 17 -7.56 -5.05 3.35
C ILE A 17 -7.29 -4.15 4.55
N ASN A 18 -7.01 -4.73 5.72
CA ASN A 18 -6.69 -3.95 6.91
C ASN A 18 -5.25 -3.40 6.90
N ILE A 19 -4.31 -4.09 6.25
CA ILE A 19 -2.88 -3.73 6.29
C ILE A 19 -2.51 -2.72 5.20
N TYR A 20 -3.06 -2.81 3.99
CA TYR A 20 -2.64 -1.94 2.87
C TYR A 20 -2.79 -0.43 3.16
N PRO A 21 -3.85 0.06 3.84
CA PRO A 21 -3.99 1.49 4.10
C PRO A 21 -2.90 1.98 5.05
N ILE A 22 -2.61 1.18 6.08
CA ILE A 22 -1.58 1.48 7.09
C ILE A 22 -0.20 1.52 6.43
N LEU A 23 0.14 0.52 5.61
CA LEU A 23 1.42 0.48 4.91
C LEU A 23 1.59 1.65 3.94
N SER A 24 0.55 1.98 3.17
CA SER A 24 0.59 3.13 2.25
C SER A 24 0.87 4.44 3.00
N VAL A 25 0.12 4.70 4.08
CA VAL A 25 0.30 5.90 4.91
C VAL A 25 1.70 5.97 5.50
N ILE A 26 2.20 4.85 6.05
CA ILE A 26 3.57 4.79 6.61
C ILE A 26 4.60 5.15 5.54
N LEU A 27 4.52 4.57 4.35
CA LEU A 27 5.47 4.84 3.27
C LEU A 27 5.43 6.29 2.81
N ILE A 28 4.23 6.88 2.71
CA ILE A 28 4.07 8.29 2.34
C ILE A 28 4.65 9.20 3.43
N ILE A 29 4.38 8.94 4.72
CA ILE A 29 4.95 9.73 5.81
C ILE A 29 6.48 9.61 5.85
N LEU A 30 6.99 8.38 5.76
CA LEU A 30 8.43 8.13 5.74
C LEU A 30 9.09 8.82 4.54
N SER A 31 8.42 8.90 3.39
CA SER A 31 8.94 9.64 2.23
C SER A 31 9.20 11.11 2.56
N GLY A 32 8.26 11.78 3.23
CA GLY A 32 8.40 13.18 3.65
C GLY A 32 9.54 13.36 4.65
N ILE A 33 9.67 12.45 5.62
CA ILE A 33 10.75 12.48 6.62
C ILE A 33 12.10 12.31 5.91
N VAL A 34 12.25 11.30 5.07
CA VAL A 34 13.49 11.00 4.33
C VAL A 34 13.85 12.15 3.38
N TYR A 35 12.87 12.76 2.72
CA TYR A 35 13.09 13.94 1.89
C TYR A 35 13.56 15.14 2.71
N GLY A 36 12.95 15.40 3.88
CA GLY A 36 13.38 16.44 4.80
C GLY A 36 14.81 16.21 5.29
N MET A 37 15.14 14.97 5.68
CA MET A 37 16.49 14.59 6.08
C MET A 37 17.51 14.75 4.94
N SER A 38 17.12 14.56 3.69
CA SER A 38 18.03 14.76 2.54
C SER A 38 18.62 16.18 2.49
N GLN A 39 17.89 17.17 3.01
CA GLN A 39 18.32 18.57 3.01
C GLN A 39 19.48 18.83 3.97
N THR A 40 19.62 18.01 5.02
CA THR A 40 20.73 18.12 5.98
C THR A 40 21.99 17.38 5.52
N GLN A 41 21.90 16.61 4.42
CA GLN A 41 23.02 15.84 3.89
C GLN A 41 23.91 16.68 2.95
N PRO A 42 25.21 16.34 2.86
CA PRO A 42 26.11 16.91 1.86
C PRO A 42 25.60 16.68 0.43
N ALA A 43 25.96 17.57 -0.49
CA ALA A 43 25.46 17.57 -1.87
C ALA A 43 25.71 16.23 -2.59
N GLU A 44 26.83 15.58 -2.32
CA GLU A 44 27.22 14.28 -2.89
C GLU A 44 26.24 13.15 -2.56
N GLN A 45 25.61 13.20 -1.37
CA GLN A 45 24.69 12.15 -0.92
C GLN A 45 23.22 12.55 -1.05
N ARG A 46 22.92 13.85 -1.06
CA ARG A 46 21.56 14.40 -1.12
C ARG A 46 20.71 13.76 -2.21
N GLY A 47 21.26 13.59 -3.42
CA GLY A 47 20.55 12.97 -4.53
C GLY A 47 20.08 11.54 -4.24
N LYS A 48 20.90 10.73 -3.55
CA LYS A 48 20.53 9.36 -3.16
C LYS A 48 19.36 9.35 -2.17
N TRP A 49 19.39 10.23 -1.18
CA TRP A 49 18.33 10.36 -0.19
C TRP A 49 17.02 10.86 -0.80
N GLN A 50 17.08 11.80 -1.74
CA GLN A 50 15.91 12.27 -2.49
C GLN A 50 15.30 11.15 -3.35
N THR A 51 16.13 10.36 -4.04
CA THR A 51 15.65 9.20 -4.80
C THR A 51 14.97 8.16 -3.90
N THR A 52 15.55 7.87 -2.73
CA THR A 52 14.92 6.97 -1.74
C THR A 52 13.57 7.52 -1.28
N ALA A 53 13.48 8.81 -0.96
CA ALA A 53 12.22 9.43 -0.58
C ALA A 53 11.17 9.29 -1.69
N ILE A 54 11.53 9.58 -2.94
CA ILE A 54 10.62 9.42 -4.09
C ILE A 54 10.19 7.96 -4.23
N GLY A 55 11.09 6.99 -4.07
CA GLY A 55 10.77 5.57 -4.10
C GLY A 55 9.75 5.17 -3.03
N LEU A 56 9.90 5.68 -1.80
CA LEU A 56 8.94 5.47 -0.71
C LEU A 56 7.58 6.10 -1.03
N LEU A 57 7.56 7.32 -1.57
CA LEU A 57 6.33 8.01 -1.95
C LEU A 57 5.57 7.24 -3.02
N VAL A 58 6.26 6.89 -4.11
CA VAL A 58 5.67 6.14 -5.23
C VAL A 58 5.21 4.75 -4.77
N GLY A 59 6.01 4.05 -3.95
CA GLY A 59 5.64 2.77 -3.38
C GLY A 59 4.36 2.84 -2.54
N GLY A 60 4.23 3.87 -1.70
CA GLY A 60 3.02 4.11 -0.91
C GLY A 60 1.78 4.36 -1.78
N ILE A 61 1.92 5.16 -2.84
CA ILE A 61 0.82 5.44 -3.79
C ILE A 61 0.40 4.16 -4.54
N VAL A 62 1.36 3.36 -5.00
CA VAL A 62 1.09 2.11 -5.72
C VAL A 62 0.33 1.12 -4.83
N ILE A 63 0.74 0.96 -3.56
CA ILE A 63 0.04 0.08 -2.61
C ILE A 63 -1.40 0.56 -2.37
N ALA A 64 -1.63 1.87 -2.21
CA ALA A 64 -2.97 2.41 -2.08
C ALA A 64 -3.82 2.13 -3.32
N ALA A 65 -3.28 2.34 -4.51
CA ALA A 65 -3.99 2.12 -5.77
C ALA A 65 -4.40 0.66 -5.96
N ILE A 66 -3.49 -0.29 -5.66
CA ILE A 66 -3.76 -1.72 -5.75
C ILE A 66 -4.80 -2.15 -4.72
N GLY A 67 -4.63 -1.74 -3.46
CA GLY A 67 -5.56 -2.09 -2.38
C GLY A 67 -6.97 -1.57 -2.64
N PHE A 68 -7.10 -0.31 -3.03
CA PHE A 68 -8.39 0.29 -3.39
C PHE A 68 -9.03 -0.42 -4.59
N SER A 69 -8.25 -0.76 -5.62
CA SER A 69 -8.76 -1.48 -6.79
C SER A 69 -9.25 -2.88 -6.41
N ALA A 70 -8.53 -3.58 -5.53
CA ALA A 70 -8.94 -4.90 -5.04
C ALA A 70 -10.27 -4.84 -4.27
N ASP A 71 -10.45 -3.82 -3.42
CA ASP A 71 -11.71 -3.60 -2.71
C ASP A 71 -12.86 -3.33 -3.67
N LYS A 72 -12.64 -2.47 -4.68
CA LYS A 72 -13.66 -2.14 -5.68
C LYS A 72 -14.06 -3.30 -6.57
N ILE A 73 -13.11 -4.12 -7.02
CA ILE A 73 -13.41 -5.34 -7.79
C ILE A 73 -14.30 -6.28 -6.98
N PHE A 74 -14.02 -6.43 -5.69
CA PHE A 74 -14.81 -7.31 -4.83
C PHE A 74 -16.21 -6.76 -4.52
N GLU A 75 -16.32 -5.45 -4.28
CA GLU A 75 -17.60 -4.77 -4.11
C GLU A 75 -18.51 -4.98 -5.34
N VAL A 76 -17.97 -4.77 -6.54
CA VAL A 76 -18.69 -5.00 -7.81
C VAL A 76 -19.06 -6.48 -7.96
N GLY A 77 -18.15 -7.41 -7.64
CA GLY A 77 -18.42 -8.85 -7.70
C GLY A 77 -19.62 -9.28 -6.84
N LYS A 78 -19.81 -8.67 -5.67
CA LYS A 78 -20.99 -8.92 -4.82
C LYS A 78 -22.30 -8.43 -5.45
N THR A 79 -22.25 -7.35 -6.22
CA THR A 79 -23.46 -6.80 -6.86
C THR A 79 -23.88 -7.58 -8.12
N LEU A 80 -22.98 -8.34 -8.73
CA LEU A 80 -23.21 -9.06 -9.99
C LEU A 80 -23.35 -10.58 -9.82
N GLY A 81 -23.00 -11.15 -8.65
CA GLY A 81 -23.19 -12.57 -8.37
C GLY A 81 -24.65 -12.92 -8.04
N PRO A 82 -25.17 -14.09 -8.47
CA PRO A 82 -26.49 -14.54 -8.03
C PRO A 82 -26.47 -14.74 -6.51
N THR A 83 -27.50 -14.18 -5.84
CA THR A 83 -27.80 -14.36 -4.41
C THR A 83 -27.83 -15.82 -3.99
#